data_AF-A0A9D0T3M3-F1
#
_entry.id   AF-A0A9D0T3M3-F1
#
_cell.length_a   1.000
_cell.length_b   1.000
_cell.length_c   1.000
_cell.angle_alpha   90.00
_cell.angle_beta   90.00
_cell.angle_gamma   90.00
#
_symmetry.space_group_name_H-M   'P 1'
#
loop_
_entity.id
_entity.type
_entity.pdbx_description
1 polymer ?
#
loop_
_entity_poly.entity_id
_entity_poly.type
_entity_poly.pdbx_seq_one_letter_code
_entity_poly.pdbx_strand_id
1 'polypeptide(L)'
;MLDSPIKIIGVIFFALFFGILVSLLCIFILHILMPRKVLKTYFKEPYFSATEIAMFTGFPFGYMRTGMFNRVLGFPASGKKRGLENAYKMAPVWYCKASKYFIVAFVINLSLFLLVTGIVSIYMLLYE
;
A
#
# COMPACT_ATOMS: atom_id res chain seq x y z
N MET A 1 -8.94 32.30 -22.89
CA MET A 1 -8.56 32.42 -21.47
C MET A 1 -9.08 31.22 -20.64
N LEU A 2 -9.11 30.01 -21.23
CA LEU A 2 -9.62 28.76 -20.60
C LEU A 2 -8.50 27.73 -20.30
N ASP A 3 -7.25 28.15 -20.40
CA ASP A 3 -6.08 27.26 -20.35
C ASP A 3 -5.64 26.85 -18.92
N SER A 4 -6.08 27.55 -17.88
CA SER A 4 -5.53 27.40 -16.52
C SER A 4 -5.98 26.12 -15.78
N PRO A 5 -7.28 25.78 -15.67
CA PRO A 5 -7.72 24.69 -14.81
C PRO A 5 -7.37 23.28 -15.34
N ILE A 6 -7.47 23.06 -16.65
CA ILE A 6 -7.17 21.76 -17.27
C ILE A 6 -5.67 21.44 -17.14
N LYS A 7 -4.79 22.44 -17.32
CA LYS A 7 -3.35 22.28 -17.11
C LYS A 7 -3.01 21.93 -15.66
N ILE A 8 -3.68 22.58 -14.70
CA ILE A 8 -3.51 22.27 -13.27
C ILE A 8 -3.93 20.83 -12.96
N ILE A 9 -5.08 20.38 -13.46
CA ILE A 9 -5.55 18.99 -13.28
C ILE A 9 -4.56 18.00 -13.89
N GLY A 10 -4.03 18.29 -15.08
CA GLY A 10 -2.99 17.47 -15.71
C GLY A 10 -1.73 17.35 -14.86
N VAL A 11 -1.23 18.46 -14.32
CA VAL A 11 -0.06 18.45 -13.41
C VAL A 11 -0.34 17.62 -12.15
N ILE A 12 -1.50 17.80 -11.53
CA ILE A 12 -1.91 17.02 -10.35
C ILE A 12 -1.98 15.53 -10.69
N PHE A 13 -2.58 15.17 -11.83
CA PHE A 13 -2.68 13.78 -12.29
C PHE A 13 -1.29 13.14 -12.44
N PHE A 14 -0.36 13.80 -13.14
CA PHE A 14 0.99 13.28 -13.33
C PHE A 14 1.77 13.20 -12.01
N ALA A 15 1.62 14.18 -11.12
CA ALA A 15 2.25 14.15 -9.81
C ALA A 15 1.76 12.97 -8.96
N LEU A 16 0.45 12.72 -8.93
CA LEU A 16 -0.14 11.58 -8.21
C LEU A 16 0.25 10.25 -8.82
N PHE A 17 0.28 10.15 -10.16
CA PHE A 17 0.75 8.97 -10.89
C PHE A 17 2.22 8.67 -10.57
N PHE A 18 3.09 9.68 -10.60
CA PHE A 18 4.48 9.53 -10.19
C PHE A 18 4.59 9.12 -8.71
N GLY A 19 3.73 9.64 -7.84
CA GLY A 19 3.59 9.19 -6.45
C GLY A 19 3.26 7.70 -6.32
N ILE A 20 2.47 7.13 -7.23
CA ILE A 20 2.19 5.68 -7.27
C ILE A 20 3.47 4.92 -7.66
N LEU A 21 4.23 5.39 -8.66
CA LEU A 21 5.49 4.77 -9.07
C LEU A 21 6.53 4.78 -7.93
N VAL A 22 6.67 5.90 -7.23
CA VAL A 22 7.51 6.00 -6.03
C VAL A 22 7.03 5.03 -4.94
N SER A 23 5.72 4.90 -4.76
CA SER A 23 5.14 3.94 -3.81
C SER A 23 5.49 2.49 -4.16
N LEU A 24 5.55 2.13 -5.45
CA LEU A 24 5.99 0.81 -5.91
C LEU A 24 7.47 0.53 -5.56
N LEU A 25 8.34 1.54 -5.67
CA LEU A 25 9.73 1.42 -5.22
C LEU A 25 9.83 1.30 -3.70
N CYS A 26 9.04 2.09 -2.96
CA CYS A 26 9.02 2.01 -1.49
C CYS A 26 8.54 0.65 -0.98
N ILE A 27 7.47 0.09 -1.56
CA ILE A 27 7.00 -1.25 -1.16
C ILE A 27 8.00 -2.34 -1.56
N PHE A 28 8.74 -2.16 -2.67
CA PHE A 28 9.83 -3.05 -3.04
C PHE A 28 10.94 -3.07 -1.98
N ILE A 29 11.39 -1.89 -1.55
CA ILE A 29 12.39 -1.76 -0.48
C ILE A 29 11.87 -2.37 0.82
N LEU A 30 10.63 -2.07 1.22
CA LEU A 30 10.03 -2.66 2.42
C LEU A 30 9.85 -4.18 2.29
N HIS A 31 9.58 -4.70 1.10
CA HIS A 31 9.50 -6.15 0.87
C HIS A 31 10.84 -6.83 1.15
N ILE A 32 11.94 -6.26 0.67
CA ILE A 32 13.30 -6.78 0.92
C ILE A 32 13.65 -6.66 2.41
N LEU A 33 13.32 -5.53 3.03
CA LEU A 33 13.66 -5.24 4.43
C LEU A 33 12.70 -5.89 5.44
N MET A 34 11.68 -6.61 4.99
CA MET A 34 10.66 -7.22 5.84
C MET A 34 11.30 -8.10 6.94
N PRO A 35 11.03 -7.84 8.23
CA PRO A 35 11.60 -8.63 9.32
C PRO A 35 11.24 -10.12 9.20
N ARG A 36 12.23 -10.96 8.90
CA ARG A 36 12.04 -12.42 8.73
C ARG A 36 11.40 -13.08 9.96
N LYS A 37 11.65 -12.54 11.16
CA LYS A 37 11.02 -13.01 12.42
C LYS A 37 9.50 -12.87 12.37
N VAL A 38 8.97 -11.77 11.84
CA VAL A 38 7.53 -11.55 11.69
C VAL A 38 6.95 -12.60 10.73
N LEU A 39 7.58 -12.82 9.58
CA LEU A 39 7.11 -13.80 8.60
C LEU A 39 7.11 -15.22 9.16
N LYS A 40 8.20 -15.67 9.79
CA LYS A 40 8.28 -17.02 10.37
C LYS A 40 7.24 -17.27 11.46
N THR A 41 6.89 -16.25 12.22
CA THR A 41 5.94 -16.38 13.32
C THR A 41 4.49 -16.28 12.86
N TYR A 42 4.19 -15.40 11.92
CA TYR A 42 2.81 -15.04 11.58
C TYR A 42 2.36 -15.42 10.17
N PHE A 43 3.27 -15.65 9.22
CA PHE A 43 2.90 -16.10 7.88
C PHE A 43 2.82 -17.63 7.82
N LYS A 44 1.87 -18.18 8.57
CA LYS A 44 1.56 -19.60 8.70
C LYS A 44 0.15 -19.79 9.27
N GLU A 45 -0.34 -21.03 9.31
CA GLU A 45 -1.55 -21.37 10.04
C GLU A 45 -1.37 -21.13 11.56
N PRO A 46 -2.42 -20.70 12.29
CA PRO A 46 -3.81 -20.47 11.85
C PRO A 46 -4.08 -19.06 11.28
N TYR A 47 -3.06 -18.21 11.14
CA TYR A 47 -3.23 -16.81 10.76
C TYR A 47 -3.48 -16.59 9.26
N PHE A 48 -2.93 -17.49 8.45
CA PHE A 48 -3.14 -17.58 7.00
C PHE A 48 -3.48 -19.02 6.67
N SER A 49 -4.46 -19.23 5.79
CA SER A 49 -4.79 -20.55 5.26
C SER A 49 -3.68 -21.09 4.36
N ALA A 50 -3.61 -22.41 4.17
CA ALA A 50 -2.71 -23.04 3.21
C ALA A 50 -2.76 -22.40 1.80
N THR A 51 -3.96 -22.05 1.32
CA THR A 51 -4.16 -21.39 0.02
C THR A 51 -3.56 -19.99 -0.03
N GLU A 52 -3.79 -19.17 1.00
CA GLU A 52 -3.17 -17.83 1.10
C GLU A 52 -1.64 -17.94 1.18
N ILE A 53 -1.13 -18.91 1.92
CA ILE A 53 0.32 -19.14 2.03
C ILE A 53 0.89 -19.50 0.66
N ALA A 54 0.29 -20.44 -0.05
CA ALA A 54 0.72 -20.83 -1.39
C ALA A 54 0.67 -19.65 -2.36
N MET A 55 -0.42 -18.87 -2.35
CA MET A 55 -0.58 -17.71 -3.21
C MET A 55 0.45 -16.61 -2.91
N PHE A 56 0.69 -16.29 -1.63
CA PHE A 56 1.51 -15.13 -1.25
C PHE A 56 2.99 -15.44 -0.97
N THR A 57 3.47 -16.65 -1.29
CA THR A 57 4.89 -17.01 -1.10
C THR A 57 5.79 -16.48 -2.22
N GLY A 58 5.32 -16.46 -3.47
CA GLY A 58 6.12 -16.12 -4.67
C GLY A 58 5.76 -14.78 -5.32
N PHE A 59 6.51 -14.40 -6.37
CA PHE A 59 6.19 -13.23 -7.21
C PHE A 59 4.95 -13.52 -8.08
N PRO A 60 4.06 -12.52 -8.32
CA PRO A 60 4.06 -11.14 -7.82
C PRO A 60 3.36 -10.97 -6.46
N PHE A 61 2.65 -12.00 -6.00
CA PHE A 61 1.76 -11.93 -4.85
C PHE A 61 2.48 -11.80 -3.49
N GLY A 62 3.79 -12.03 -3.44
CA GLY A 62 4.63 -11.75 -2.27
C GLY A 62 4.63 -10.27 -1.86
N TYR A 63 4.37 -9.35 -2.78
CA TYR A 63 4.14 -7.93 -2.43
C TYR A 63 2.83 -7.71 -1.69
N MET A 64 1.79 -8.51 -1.97
CA MET A 64 0.53 -8.45 -1.21
C MET A 64 0.76 -8.84 0.25
N ARG A 65 1.51 -9.91 0.51
CA ARG A 65 1.93 -10.29 1.87
C ARG A 65 2.65 -9.14 2.58
N THR A 66 3.60 -8.51 1.90
CA THR A 66 4.32 -7.36 2.46
C THR A 66 3.39 -6.19 2.76
N GLY A 67 2.46 -5.87 1.86
CA GLY A 67 1.44 -4.84 2.10
C GLY A 67 0.58 -5.16 3.32
N MET A 68 0.13 -6.41 3.46
CA MET A 68 -0.64 -6.88 4.62
C MET A 68 0.15 -6.71 5.92
N PHE A 69 1.40 -7.16 5.96
CA PHE A 69 2.23 -7.00 7.17
C PHE A 69 2.58 -5.54 7.44
N ASN A 70 2.93 -4.73 6.45
CA ASN A 70 3.18 -3.30 6.65
C ASN A 70 1.93 -2.60 7.23
N ARG A 71 0.73 -2.95 6.74
CA ARG A 71 -0.52 -2.46 7.31
C ARG A 71 -0.65 -2.81 8.78
N VAL A 72 -0.43 -4.07 9.16
CA VAL A 72 -0.54 -4.52 10.55
C VAL A 72 0.55 -3.92 11.44
N LEU A 73 1.79 -3.83 10.95
CA LEU A 73 2.92 -3.28 11.70
C LEU A 73 2.77 -1.78 11.93
N GLY A 74 2.24 -1.04 10.95
CA GLY A 74 1.94 0.39 11.08
C GLY A 74 0.65 0.68 11.86
N PHE A 75 -0.33 -0.21 11.77
CA PHE A 75 -1.64 -0.12 12.40
C PHE A 75 -2.04 -1.46 13.05
N PRO A 76 -1.54 -1.74 14.28
CA PRO A 76 -1.73 -3.03 14.95
C PRO A 76 -3.19 -3.47 15.10
N ALA A 77 -4.09 -2.52 15.35
CA ALA A 77 -5.53 -2.78 15.45
C ALA A 77 -6.12 -3.44 14.18
N SER A 78 -5.55 -3.17 13.01
CA SER A 78 -5.99 -3.79 11.75
C SER A 78 -5.70 -5.30 11.67
N GLY A 79 -4.84 -5.81 12.55
CA GLY A 79 -4.48 -7.22 12.66
C GLY A 79 -5.38 -8.04 13.59
N LYS A 80 -6.29 -7.40 14.34
CA LYS A 80 -7.09 -8.04 15.41
C LYS A 80 -7.86 -9.27 14.94
N LYS A 81 -8.55 -9.18 13.79
CA LYS A 81 -9.34 -10.29 13.21
C LYS A 81 -8.48 -11.54 12.92
N ARG A 82 -7.19 -11.35 12.63
CA ARG A 82 -6.23 -12.43 12.34
C ARG A 82 -5.31 -12.71 13.52
N GLY A 83 -5.52 -12.14 14.71
CA GLY A 83 -4.61 -12.31 15.86
C GLY A 83 -3.19 -11.75 15.64
N LEU A 84 -3.03 -10.79 14.71
CA LEU A 84 -1.73 -10.22 14.33
C LEU A 84 -1.39 -8.92 15.07
N GLU A 85 -2.23 -8.50 16.02
CA GLU A 85 -2.11 -7.23 16.74
C GLU A 85 -0.80 -7.07 17.52
N ASN A 86 -0.11 -8.17 17.83
CA ASN A 86 1.18 -8.15 18.52
C ASN A 86 2.39 -8.25 17.57
N ALA A 87 2.19 -8.35 16.25
CA ALA A 87 3.27 -8.54 15.28
C ALA A 87 4.30 -7.39 15.29
N TYR A 88 3.86 -6.16 15.60
CA TYR A 88 4.73 -4.98 15.69
C TYR A 88 5.82 -5.11 16.76
N LYS A 89 5.61 -5.94 17.79
CA LYS A 89 6.59 -6.19 18.86
C LYS A 89 7.80 -6.99 18.37
N MET A 90 7.68 -7.69 17.24
CA MET A 90 8.75 -8.50 16.65
C MET A 90 9.51 -7.78 15.54
N ALA A 91 9.12 -6.55 15.22
CA ALA A 91 9.73 -5.73 14.19
C ALA A 91 10.51 -4.55 14.81
N PRO A 92 11.58 -4.07 14.15
CA PRO A 92 12.25 -2.84 14.56
C PRO A 92 11.30 -1.64 14.55
N VAL A 93 11.43 -0.75 15.53
CA VAL A 93 10.56 0.44 15.66
C VAL A 93 10.60 1.33 14.41
N TRP A 94 11.76 1.47 13.79
CA TRP A 94 11.91 2.23 12.54
C TRP A 94 11.10 1.62 11.40
N TYR A 95 11.04 0.29 11.31
CA TYR A 95 10.29 -0.42 10.27
C TYR A 95 8.78 -0.24 10.47
N CYS A 96 8.31 -0.30 11.72
CA CYS A 96 6.91 -0.02 12.05
C CYS A 96 6.51 1.43 11.70
N LYS A 97 7.38 2.40 12.03
CA LYS A 97 7.17 3.81 11.65
C LYS A 97 7.15 3.98 10.13
N ALA A 98 8.13 3.42 9.41
CA ALA A 98 8.20 3.46 7.96
C ALA A 98 6.94 2.84 7.33
N SER A 99 6.49 1.70 7.83
CA SER A 99 5.26 1.04 7.38
C SER A 99 4.02 1.91 7.61
N LYS A 100 3.92 2.57 8.76
CA LYS A 100 2.81 3.50 9.05
C LYS A 100 2.78 4.66 8.06
N TYR A 101 3.90 5.36 7.88
CA TYR A 101 3.98 6.50 6.97
C TYR A 101 3.74 6.08 5.52
N PHE A 102 4.32 4.95 5.10
CA PHE A 102 4.09 4.39 3.76
C PHE A 102 2.60 4.12 3.52
N ILE A 103 1.91 3.44 4.44
CA ILE A 103 0.48 3.12 4.28
C ILE A 103 -0.37 4.39 4.24
N VAL A 104 -0.11 5.37 5.11
CA VAL A 104 -0.84 6.65 5.09
C VAL A 104 -0.64 7.38 3.77
N ALA A 105 0.62 7.54 3.34
CA ALA A 105 0.95 8.24 2.10
C ALA A 105 0.35 7.51 0.89
N PHE A 106 0.47 6.19 0.83
CA PHE A 106 -0.08 5.37 -0.25
C PHE A 106 -1.61 5.49 -0.35
N VAL A 107 -2.32 5.40 0.78
CA VAL A 107 -3.79 5.50 0.80
C VAL A 107 -4.25 6.89 0.37
N ILE A 108 -3.61 7.95 0.86
CA ILE A 108 -3.93 9.33 0.45
C ILE A 108 -3.67 9.52 -1.04
N ASN A 109 -2.48 9.15 -1.51
CA ASN A 109 -2.08 9.33 -2.90
C ASN A 109 -3.00 8.53 -3.86
N LEU A 110 -3.29 7.27 -3.53
CA LEU A 110 -4.18 6.43 -4.34
C LEU A 110 -5.61 6.98 -4.35
N SER A 111 -6.14 7.43 -3.20
CA SER A 111 -7.49 8.00 -3.12
C SER A 111 -7.62 9.27 -3.97
N LEU A 112 -6.64 10.16 -3.89
CA LEU A 112 -6.59 11.38 -4.71
C LEU A 112 -6.45 11.03 -6.21
N PHE A 113 -5.62 10.06 -6.55
CA PHE A 113 -5.43 9.63 -7.95
C PHE A 113 -6.74 9.10 -8.54
N LEU A 114 -7.45 8.23 -7.80
CA LEU A 114 -8.76 7.71 -8.23
C LEU A 114 -9.80 8.82 -8.38
N LEU A 115 -9.82 9.78 -7.45
CA LEU A 115 -10.74 10.92 -7.51
C LEU A 115 -10.48 11.78 -8.75
N VAL A 116 -9.22 12.15 -9.02
CA VAL A 116 -8.86 12.94 -10.21
C VAL A 116 -9.17 12.17 -11.49
N THR A 117 -8.85 10.88 -11.53
CA THR A 117 -9.16 10.00 -12.68
C THR A 117 -10.67 9.93 -12.93
N GLY A 118 -11.47 9.85 -11.87
CA GLY A 118 -12.93 9.86 -11.97
C GLY A 118 -13.46 11.18 -12.53
N ILE A 119 -12.96 12.32 -12.04
CA ILE A 119 -13.35 13.64 -12.55
C ILE A 119 -13.00 13.79 -14.04
N VAL A 120 -11.78 13.43 -14.43
CA VAL A 120 -11.34 13.49 -15.83
C VAL A 120 -12.19 12.59 -16.70
N SER A 121 -12.43 11.34 -16.28
CA SER A 121 -13.26 10.39 -17.05
C SER A 121 -14.69 10.91 -17.26
N ILE A 122 -15.31 11.47 -16.23
CA ILE A 122 -16.66 12.05 -16.33
C ILE A 122 -16.67 13.26 -17.24
N TYR A 123 -15.66 14.13 -17.15
CA TYR A 123 -15.53 15.28 -18.04
C TYR A 123 -15.44 14.85 -19.51
N MET A 124 -14.60 13.86 -19.83
CA MET A 124 -14.48 13.34 -21.20
C MET A 124 -15.82 12.77 -21.70
N LEU A 125 -16.54 12.01 -20.87
CA LEU A 125 -17.85 11.44 -21.24
C LEU A 125 -18.97 12.47 -21.47
N LEU A 126 -18.88 13.66 -20.88
CA LEU A 126 -19.92 14.69 -20.97
C LEU A 126 -19.66 15.72 -22.07
N TYR A 127 -18.41 15.88 -22.49
CA TYR A 127 -17.98 16.96 -23.39
C TYR A 127 -17.33 16.47 -24.69
N GLU A 128 -17.05 15.17 -24.82
CA GLU A 128 -16.80 14.49 -26.10
C GLU A 128 -18.02 13.65 -26.50
#